data_AF-A0A1G2HZD3-F1
#
_entry.id   AF-A0A1G2HZD3-F1
#
_cell.length_a   1.000
_cell.length_b   1.000
_cell.length_c   1.000
_cell.angle_alpha   90.00
_cell.angle_beta   90.00
_cell.angle_gamma   90.00
#
_symmetry.space_group_name_H-M   'P 1'
#
loop_
_entity.id
_entity.type
_entity.pdbx_description
1 polymer ?
#
loop_
_entity_poly.entity_id
_entity_poly.type
_entity_poly.pdbx_seq_one_letter_code
_entity_poly.pdbx_strand_id
1 'polypeptide(L)' 'MIDGDIKSRVGEIVMFTADDEEDEGKESLKIFHQALGGEIVELKGHGHYTLGDMGTEEFPELLEVIVK' A
#
# COMPACT_ATOMS: atom_id res chain seq x y z
N MET A 1 -7.90 6.37 15.18
CA MET A 1 -8.51 5.05 15.43
C MET A 1 -8.85 4.45 14.08
N ILE A 2 -8.54 3.18 13.85
CA ILE A 2 -8.85 2.50 12.59
C ILE A 2 -10.32 2.05 12.61
N ASP A 3 -11.05 2.34 11.55
CA ASP A 3 -12.42 1.85 11.37
C ASP A 3 -12.40 0.44 10.76
N GLY A 4 -12.53 -0.57 11.62
CA GLY A 4 -12.48 -1.99 11.22
C GLY A 4 -13.66 -2.46 10.36
N ASP A 5 -14.75 -1.69 10.31
CA ASP A 5 -15.95 -2.03 9.53
C ASP A 5 -15.87 -1.49 8.10
N ILE A 6 -14.82 -0.74 7.74
CA ILE A 6 -14.66 -0.21 6.38
C ILE A 6 -14.66 -1.30 5.31
N LYS A 7 -14.14 -2.49 5.62
CA LYS A 7 -14.13 -3.66 4.74
C LYS A 7 -15.52 -4.15 4.33
N SER A 8 -16.59 -3.79 5.06
CA SER A 8 -17.97 -4.11 4.68
C SER A 8 -18.62 -3.04 3.79
N ARG A 9 -17.95 -1.89 3.62
CA ARG A 9 -18.44 -0.73 2.83
C ARG A 9 -17.66 -0.55 1.53
N VAL A 10 -16.56 -1.26 1.36
CA VAL A 10 -15.73 -1.24 0.15
C VAL A 10 -15.65 -2.65 -0.43
N GLY A 11 -15.48 -2.75 -1.76
CA GLY A 11 -15.37 -4.06 -2.42
C GLY A 11 -14.01 -4.73 -2.22
N GLU A 12 -12.94 -3.95 -2.25
CA GLU A 12 -11.56 -4.44 -2.17
C GLU A 12 -10.69 -3.42 -1.43
N ILE A 13 -9.73 -3.91 -0.65
CA ILE A 13 -8.68 -3.11 0.00
C ILE A 13 -7.35 -3.66 -0.51
N VAL A 14 -6.55 -2.80 -1.12
CA VAL A 14 -5.18 -3.11 -1.53
C VAL A 14 -4.24 -2.14 -0.84
N MET A 15 -3.15 -2.67 -0.30
CA MET A 15 -2.12 -1.92 0.41
C MET A 15 -0.80 -2.07 -0.33
N PHE A 16 -0.22 -0.95 -0.75
CA PHE A 16 1.09 -0.91 -1.37
C PHE A 16 2.16 -0.68 -0.31
N THR A 17 3.28 -1.39 -0.44
CA THR A 17 4.50 -1.17 0.34
C THR A 17 5.73 -1.36 -0.54
N ALA A 18 6.87 -0.82 -0.14
CA ALA A 18 8.13 -1.06 -0.82
C ALA A 18 9.08 -1.95 0.00
N ASP A 19 9.98 -2.68 -0.66
CA ASP A 19 11.02 -3.47 0.00
C ASP A 19 12.06 -2.58 0.70
N ASP A 20 12.25 -1.35 0.20
CA ASP A 20 13.13 -0.30 0.72
C ASP A 20 12.40 0.79 1.53
N GLU A 21 11.12 0.56 1.87
CA GLU A 21 10.37 1.37 2.85
C GLU A 21 11.01 1.32 4.24
N GLU A 22 10.88 2.42 4.99
CA GLU A 22 11.33 2.52 6.37
C GLU A 22 10.61 1.52 7.29
N ASP A 23 11.32 1.06 8.33
CA ASP A 23 10.79 0.06 9.25
C ASP A 23 9.46 0.51 9.90
N GLU A 24 9.33 1.80 10.21
CA GLU A 24 8.09 2.37 10.76
C GLU A 24 6.91 2.31 9.78
N GLY A 25 7.17 2.46 8.48
CA GLY A 25 6.19 2.27 7.41
C GLY A 25 5.71 0.82 7.36
N LYS A 26 6.66 -0.14 7.43
CA LYS A 26 6.35 -1.58 7.44
C LYS A 26 5.59 -2.01 8.70
N GLU A 27 5.90 -1.45 9.85
CA GLU A 27 5.12 -1.69 11.09
C GLU A 27 3.70 -1.13 10.96
N SER A 28 3.54 0.05 10.38
CA SER A 28 2.23 0.64 10.12
C SER A 28 1.39 -0.24 9.19
N LEU A 29 1.99 -0.74 8.10
CA LEU A 29 1.34 -1.70 7.20
C LEU A 29 0.82 -2.93 7.95
N LYS A 30 1.63 -3.53 8.83
CA LYS A 30 1.21 -4.70 9.63
C LYS A 30 -0.02 -4.38 10.48
N ILE A 31 -0.05 -3.20 11.12
CA ILE A 31 -1.19 -2.75 11.94
C ILE A 31 -2.44 -2.58 11.08
N PHE A 32 -2.34 -1.91 9.92
CA PHE A 32 -3.47 -1.71 9.02
C PHE A 32 -3.98 -3.03 8.45
N HIS A 33 -3.09 -3.89 7.97
CA HIS A 33 -3.46 -5.21 7.44
C HIS A 33 -4.11 -6.10 8.50
N GLN A 34 -3.61 -6.09 9.75
CA GLN A 34 -4.22 -6.84 10.84
C GLN A 34 -5.64 -6.35 11.16
N ALA A 35 -5.90 -5.05 11.08
CA ALA A 35 -7.20 -4.46 11.37
C ALA A 35 -8.20 -4.60 10.20
N LEU A 36 -7.74 -4.42 8.97
CA LEU A 36 -8.59 -4.25 7.79
C LEU A 36 -8.61 -5.48 6.87
N GLY A 37 -7.57 -6.33 6.93
CA GLY A 37 -7.27 -7.31 5.89
C GLY A 37 -6.84 -6.64 4.59
N GLY A 38 -7.10 -7.29 3.46
CA GLY A 38 -6.78 -6.78 2.13
C GLY A 38 -5.57 -7.47 1.50
N GLU A 39 -5.33 -7.13 0.24
CA GLU A 39 -4.15 -7.58 -0.50
C GLU A 39 -2.96 -6.68 -0.19
N ILE A 40 -1.77 -7.25 -0.02
CA ILE A 40 -0.51 -6.50 0.10
C ILE A 40 0.26 -6.67 -1.21
N VAL A 41 0.61 -5.54 -1.82
CA VAL A 41 1.47 -5.46 -2.99
C VAL A 41 2.81 -4.86 -2.55
N GLU A 42 3.85 -5.69 -2.53
CA GLU A 42 5.21 -5.25 -2.23
C GLU A 42 5.98 -4.96 -3.53
N LEU A 43 6.41 -3.72 -3.70
CA LEU A 43 7.16 -3.24 -4.85
C LEU A 43 8.64 -3.06 -4.51
N LYS A 44 9.51 -3.18 -5.51
CA LYS A 44 10.96 -3.10 -5.29
C LYS A 44 11.50 -1.73 -5.64
N GLY A 45 12.29 -1.12 -4.75
CA GLY A 45 12.98 0.14 -4.98
C GLY A 45 12.04 1.33 -5.20
N HIS A 46 10.91 1.35 -4.50
CA HIS A 46 9.88 2.40 -4.64
C HIS A 46 9.86 3.37 -3.45
N GLY A 47 10.58 3.06 -2.37
CA GLY A 47 10.65 3.84 -1.14
C GLY A 47 9.28 4.35 -0.69
N HIS A 48 9.20 5.65 -0.39
CA HIS A 48 7.99 6.32 0.10
C HIS A 48 7.04 6.77 -1.02
N TYR A 49 7.17 6.22 -2.23
CA TYR A 49 6.40 6.64 -3.42
C TYR A 49 6.55 8.14 -3.74
N THR A 50 7.66 8.74 -3.32
CA THR A 50 7.98 10.12 -3.66
C THR A 50 8.71 10.16 -5.00
N LEU A 51 8.66 11.30 -5.69
CA LEU A 51 9.44 11.49 -6.92
C LEU A 51 10.93 11.20 -6.71
N GLY A 52 11.46 11.48 -5.51
CA GLY A 52 12.85 11.21 -5.16
C GLY A 52 13.18 9.72 -5.11
N ASP A 53 12.30 8.92 -4.51
CA ASP A 53 12.52 7.47 -4.37
C ASP A 53 12.18 6.72 -5.66
N MET A 54 11.05 7.06 -6.28
CA MET A 54 10.59 6.41 -7.50
C MET A 54 11.37 6.83 -8.76
N GLY A 55 11.93 8.05 -8.77
CA GLY A 55 12.59 8.62 -9.95
C GLY A 55 11.65 8.93 -11.13
N THR A 56 10.34 8.83 -10.92
CA THR A 56 9.28 9.10 -11.91
C THR A 56 8.05 9.70 -11.23
N GLU A 57 7.24 10.43 -11.98
CA GLU A 57 5.92 10.93 -11.54
C GLU A 57 4.80 9.91 -11.78
N GLU A 58 5.05 8.91 -12.62
CA GLU A 58 4.06 7.90 -12.99
C GLU A 58 4.15 6.68 -12.07
N PHE A 59 2.99 6.19 -11.61
CA PHE A 59 2.88 4.96 -10.82
C PHE A 59 2.00 3.92 -11.54
N PRO A 60 2.49 3.29 -12.62
CA PRO A 60 1.69 2.42 -13.48
C PRO A 60 1.17 1.17 -12.74
N GLU A 61 1.90 0.64 -11.77
CA GLU A 61 1.52 -0.52 -10.96
C GLU A 61 0.21 -0.29 -10.20
N LEU A 62 -0.07 0.97 -9.81
CA LEU A 62 -1.36 1.33 -9.23
C LEU A 62 -2.50 1.06 -10.22
N LEU A 63 -2.34 1.46 -11.49
CA LEU A 63 -3.35 1.25 -12.53
C LEU A 63 -3.56 -0.23 -12.82
N GLU A 64 -2.50 -1.01 -12.88
CA GLU A 64 -2.57 -2.46 -13.11
C GLU A 64 -3.38 -3.19 -12.04
N VAL A 65 -3.33 -2.71 -10.80
CA VAL A 65 -4.07 -3.28 -9.67
C VAL A 65 -5.53 -2.84 -9.66
N ILE A 66 -5.82 -1.57 -9.91
CA ILE A 66 -7.18 -1.00 -9.75
C ILE A 66 -8.04 -1.11 -11.01
N VAL A 67 -7.44 -1.21 -12.20
CA VAL A 67 -8.15 -1.32 -13.48
C VAL A 67 -8.16 -2.80 -13.90
N LYS A 68 -9.07 -3.57 -13.31
CA LYS A 68 -9.38 -4.95 -13.72
C LYS A 68 -10.53 -4.99 -14.71
#